data_AF-A0A2N5VJL4-F1
#
_entry.id   AF-A0A2N5VJL4-F1
#
_cell.length_a   1.000
_cell.length_b   1.000
_cell.length_c   1.000
_cell.angle_alpha   90.00
_cell.angle_beta   90.00
_cell.angle_gamma   90.00
#
_symmetry.space_group_name_H-M   'P 1'
#
loop_
_entity.id
_entity.type
_entity.pdbx_description
1 polymer ?
#
loop_
_entity_poly.entity_id
_entity_poly.type
_entity_poly.pdbx_seq_one_letter_code
_entity_poly.pdbx_strand_id
1 'polypeptide(L)'
;MNRQTVERKYYHFLSKDLSGPHPSRLNIHLLNAWQESTLDAYNLAVKRVVNFLRTKNHWQGLPLWSEDLWDFCLKVGHTMDDTETIGLASKTLQRYLSGVRAWHAFHGERFPQEATERLNLIIWACARANARFPPQHLKKAVHIRHLVFLAETLHSGTNKDWAILDCALVAFWGMARLKELTNANPFGMPRRAD
;
A
#
# COMPACT_ATOMS: atom_id res chain seq x y z
N MET A 1 -11.55 -17.36 8.33
CA MET A 1 -12.23 -16.04 8.22
C MET A 1 -13.64 -16.29 7.66
N ASN A 2 -14.71 -15.74 8.27
CA ASN A 2 -16.08 -15.89 7.75
C ASN A 2 -16.20 -15.16 6.40
N ARG A 3 -16.94 -15.73 5.44
CA ARG A 3 -17.14 -15.18 4.08
C ARG A 3 -17.59 -13.71 4.10
N GLN A 4 -18.55 -13.37 4.95
CA GLN A 4 -19.03 -11.98 5.10
C GLN A 4 -17.93 -11.01 5.58
N THR A 5 -17.04 -11.48 6.45
CA THR A 5 -15.89 -10.69 6.92
C THR A 5 -14.90 -10.42 5.80
N VAL A 6 -14.65 -11.42 4.95
CA VAL A 6 -13.76 -11.32 3.78
C VAL A 6 -14.32 -10.34 2.76
N GLU A 7 -15.60 -10.47 2.42
CA GLU A 7 -16.30 -9.59 1.46
C GLU A 7 -16.28 -8.13 1.91
N ARG A 8 -16.50 -7.87 3.21
CA ARG A 8 -16.42 -6.53 3.77
C ARG A 8 -14.99 -5.97 3.76
N LYS A 9 -13.98 -6.79 4.09
CA LYS A 9 -12.58 -6.35 4.17
C LYS A 9 -12.01 -6.02 2.78
N TYR A 10 -12.27 -6.88 1.79
CA TYR A 10 -11.68 -6.79 0.45
C TYR A 10 -12.71 -6.42 -0.63
N TYR A 11 -13.71 -5.63 -0.27
CA TYR A 11 -14.85 -5.27 -1.13
C TYR A 11 -14.45 -4.85 -2.54
N HIS A 12 -13.48 -3.95 -2.68
CA HIS A 12 -13.08 -3.41 -3.99
C HIS A 12 -12.35 -4.45 -4.82
N PHE A 13 -11.41 -5.18 -4.22
CA PHE A 13 -10.69 -6.25 -4.92
C PHE A 13 -11.61 -7.38 -5.38
N LEU A 14 -12.64 -7.69 -4.59
CA LEU A 14 -13.60 -8.74 -4.91
C LEU A 14 -14.71 -8.30 -5.89
N SER A 15 -14.89 -7.00 -6.09
CA SER A 15 -15.85 -6.47 -7.06
C SER A 15 -15.25 -6.54 -8.46
N LYS A 16 -15.94 -7.20 -9.39
CA LYS A 16 -15.56 -7.22 -10.82
C LYS A 16 -16.16 -6.03 -11.58
N ASP A 17 -17.37 -5.66 -11.21
CA ASP A 17 -18.22 -4.69 -11.91
C ASP A 17 -19.11 -3.90 -10.91
N LEU A 18 -20.17 -3.26 -11.41
CA LEU A 18 -21.10 -2.48 -10.59
C LEU A 18 -21.98 -3.32 -9.66
N SER A 19 -22.08 -4.65 -9.87
CA SER A 19 -22.88 -5.55 -9.02
C SER A 19 -22.28 -5.75 -7.62
N GLY A 20 -20.99 -5.42 -7.44
CA GLY A 20 -20.27 -5.61 -6.18
C GLY A 20 -19.63 -7.01 -6.05
N PRO A 21 -19.20 -7.39 -4.83
CA PRO A 21 -18.42 -8.60 -4.62
C PRO A 21 -19.30 -9.85 -4.61
N HIS A 22 -19.05 -10.76 -5.56
CA HIS A 22 -19.69 -12.08 -5.62
C HIS A 22 -18.63 -13.19 -5.67
N PRO A 23 -17.84 -13.38 -4.59
CA PRO A 23 -16.74 -14.34 -4.62
C PRO A 23 -17.26 -15.78 -4.65
N SER A 24 -16.79 -16.55 -5.63
CA SER A 24 -16.95 -18.01 -5.64
C SER A 24 -16.12 -18.67 -4.53
N ARG A 25 -16.36 -19.97 -4.27
CA ARG A 25 -15.50 -20.75 -3.35
C ARG A 25 -14.04 -20.78 -3.82
N LEU A 26 -13.83 -20.83 -5.15
CA LEU A 26 -12.50 -20.73 -5.75
C LEU A 26 -11.86 -19.37 -5.44
N ASN A 27 -12.60 -18.27 -5.62
CA ASN A 27 -12.10 -16.91 -5.37
C ASN A 27 -11.65 -16.76 -3.91
N ILE A 28 -12.41 -17.29 -2.96
CA ILE A 28 -12.03 -17.26 -1.53
C ILE A 28 -10.74 -18.05 -1.30
N HIS A 29 -10.56 -19.20 -1.95
CA HIS A 29 -9.34 -19.98 -1.82
C HIS A 29 -8.13 -19.24 -2.41
N LEU A 30 -8.28 -18.62 -3.59
CA LEU A 30 -7.23 -17.86 -4.28
C LEU A 30 -6.72 -16.67 -3.46
N LEU A 31 -7.51 -16.09 -2.56
CA LEU A 31 -7.03 -15.03 -1.66
C LEU A 31 -5.84 -15.48 -0.78
N ASN A 32 -5.74 -16.78 -0.47
CA ASN A 32 -4.61 -17.31 0.31
C ASN A 32 -3.29 -17.31 -0.46
N ALA A 33 -3.29 -16.99 -1.76
CA ALA A 33 -2.07 -16.79 -2.54
C ALA A 33 -1.28 -15.55 -2.09
N TRP A 34 -1.89 -14.63 -1.33
CA TRP A 34 -1.26 -13.40 -0.87
C TRP A 34 -1.34 -13.24 0.65
N GLN A 35 -0.33 -12.57 1.20
CA GLN A 35 -0.35 -12.09 2.58
C GLN A 35 -1.46 -11.04 2.77
N GLU A 36 -2.05 -10.96 3.97
CA GLU A 36 -3.12 -10.00 4.25
C GLU A 36 -2.72 -8.54 3.94
N SER A 37 -1.49 -8.15 4.29
CA SER A 37 -0.96 -6.82 4.00
C SER A 37 -0.88 -6.52 2.49
N THR A 38 -0.67 -7.55 1.67
CA THR A 38 -0.65 -7.42 0.21
C THR A 38 -2.06 -7.25 -0.32
N LEU A 39 -3.03 -8.02 0.18
CA LEU A 39 -4.44 -7.86 -0.15
C LEU A 39 -4.98 -6.48 0.26
N ASP A 40 -4.59 -5.96 1.42
CA ASP A 40 -4.95 -4.61 1.86
C ASP A 40 -4.42 -3.55 0.88
N ALA A 41 -3.17 -3.70 0.43
CA ALA A 41 -2.57 -2.81 -0.56
C ALA A 41 -3.25 -2.92 -1.94
N TYR A 42 -3.60 -4.12 -2.39
CA TYR A 42 -4.29 -4.34 -3.66
C TYR A 42 -5.71 -3.80 -3.63
N ASN A 43 -6.47 -4.06 -2.56
CA ASN A 43 -7.81 -3.52 -2.36
C ASN A 43 -7.80 -1.99 -2.35
N LEU A 44 -6.79 -1.37 -1.72
CA LEU A 44 -6.60 0.08 -1.77
C LEU A 44 -6.30 0.58 -3.20
N ALA A 45 -5.45 -0.12 -3.94
CA ALA A 45 -5.11 0.24 -5.32
C ALA A 45 -6.35 0.20 -6.22
N VAL A 46 -7.14 -0.88 -6.16
CA VAL A 46 -8.38 -1.03 -6.92
C VAL A 46 -9.38 0.06 -6.53
N LYS A 47 -9.55 0.31 -5.22
CA LYS A 47 -10.41 1.41 -4.73
C LYS A 47 -10.03 2.76 -5.36
N ARG A 48 -8.74 3.08 -5.42
CA ARG A 48 -8.24 4.35 -5.98
C ARG A 48 -8.58 4.48 -7.47
N VAL A 49 -8.34 3.41 -8.25
CA VAL A 49 -8.63 3.40 -9.69
C VAL A 49 -10.13 3.48 -9.94
N VAL A 50 -10.94 2.65 -9.27
CA VAL A 50 -12.40 2.65 -9.43
C VAL A 50 -12.98 4.02 -9.06
N ASN A 51 -12.51 4.65 -7.99
CA ASN A 51 -12.96 5.99 -7.62
C ASN A 51 -12.59 7.03 -8.69
N PHE A 52 -11.37 6.97 -9.25
CA PHE A 52 -10.97 7.83 -10.36
C PHE A 52 -11.89 7.63 -11.58
N LEU A 53 -12.14 6.39 -11.99
CA LEU A 53 -13.01 6.10 -13.13
C LEU A 53 -14.45 6.54 -12.89
N ARG A 54 -14.95 6.43 -11.66
CA ARG A 54 -16.26 6.96 -11.27
C ARG A 54 -16.32 8.48 -11.39
N THR A 55 -15.26 9.20 -11.00
CA THR A 55 -15.22 10.68 -11.18
C THR A 55 -15.24 11.10 -12.65
N LYS A 56 -14.86 10.20 -13.55
CA LYS A 56 -14.92 10.37 -15.01
C LYS A 56 -16.17 9.78 -15.66
N ASN A 57 -17.05 9.12 -14.89
CA ASN A 57 -18.16 8.30 -15.40
C ASN A 57 -17.72 7.17 -16.37
N HIS A 58 -16.49 6.69 -16.27
CA HIS A 58 -15.93 5.63 -17.11
C HIS A 58 -15.95 4.24 -16.44
N TRP A 59 -16.34 4.15 -15.16
CA TRP A 59 -16.35 2.87 -14.45
C TRP A 59 -17.45 1.92 -14.96
N GLN A 60 -17.04 0.89 -15.72
CA GLN A 60 -17.95 -0.12 -16.28
C GLN A 60 -17.66 -1.56 -15.80
N GLY A 61 -16.63 -1.76 -14.98
CA GLY A 61 -16.15 -3.10 -14.63
C GLY A 61 -14.80 -3.42 -15.28
N LEU A 62 -14.33 -4.64 -15.04
CA LEU A 62 -13.22 -5.22 -15.78
C LEU A 62 -13.67 -5.73 -17.17
N PRO A 63 -12.77 -5.74 -18.17
CA PRO A 63 -11.39 -5.26 -18.14
C PRO A 63 -11.27 -3.73 -18.22
N LEU A 64 -10.22 -3.18 -17.60
CA LEU A 64 -9.87 -1.76 -17.77
C LEU A 64 -9.23 -1.48 -19.14
N TRP A 65 -9.51 -0.30 -19.68
CA TRP A 65 -8.92 0.22 -20.91
C TRP A 65 -7.51 0.79 -20.67
N SER A 66 -6.69 0.80 -21.71
CA SER A 66 -5.32 1.33 -21.65
C SER A 66 -5.31 2.81 -21.30
N GLU A 67 -6.21 3.58 -21.92
CA GLU A 67 -6.34 5.02 -21.79
C GLU A 67 -6.70 5.42 -20.35
N ASP A 68 -7.66 4.70 -19.77
CA ASP A 68 -8.08 4.87 -18.37
C ASP A 68 -6.92 4.67 -17.38
N LEU A 69 -6.04 3.69 -17.65
CA LEU A 69 -4.85 3.45 -16.82
C LEU A 69 -3.79 4.54 -17.00
N TRP A 70 -3.59 5.03 -18.21
CA TRP A 70 -2.67 6.14 -18.49
C TRP A 70 -3.14 7.42 -17.81
N ASP A 71 -4.42 7.77 -17.98
CA ASP A 71 -5.04 8.95 -17.39
C ASP A 71 -5.04 8.88 -15.87
N PHE A 72 -5.32 7.71 -15.30
CA PHE A 72 -5.17 7.49 -13.87
C PHE A 72 -3.74 7.80 -13.41
N CYS A 73 -2.74 7.21 -14.07
CA CYS A 73 -1.33 7.40 -13.71
C CYS A 73 -0.88 8.86 -13.83
N LEU A 74 -1.33 9.57 -14.86
CA LEU A 74 -1.05 11.00 -15.03
C LEU A 74 -1.75 11.85 -13.98
N LYS A 75 -2.98 11.50 -13.59
CA LYS A 75 -3.73 12.26 -12.59
C LYS A 75 -3.21 12.08 -11.17
N VAL A 76 -2.80 10.88 -10.80
CA VAL A 76 -2.37 10.57 -9.42
C VAL A 76 -0.86 10.57 -9.24
N GLY A 77 -0.08 10.41 -10.31
CA GLY A 77 1.38 10.41 -10.28
C GLY A 77 1.94 11.82 -10.10
N HIS A 78 3.12 11.91 -9.49
CA HIS A 78 3.85 13.17 -9.42
C HIS A 78 4.32 13.57 -10.84
N THR A 79 3.79 14.68 -11.35
CA THR A 79 4.18 15.27 -12.64
C THR A 79 5.17 16.43 -12.42
N MET A 80 5.76 16.95 -13.50
CA MET A 80 6.63 18.14 -13.43
C MET A 80 5.82 19.44 -13.44
N ASP A 81 4.57 19.41 -13.90
CA ASP A 81 3.76 20.59 -14.22
C ASP A 81 2.87 21.03 -13.04
N ASP A 82 2.54 20.12 -12.11
CA ASP A 82 1.74 20.43 -10.91
C ASP A 82 2.65 20.73 -9.71
N THR A 83 2.94 22.01 -9.46
CA THR A 83 3.70 22.45 -8.27
C THR A 83 2.85 22.60 -7.02
N GLU A 84 1.52 22.60 -7.15
CA GLU A 84 0.58 22.84 -6.04
C GLU A 84 0.11 21.56 -5.34
N THR A 85 0.18 20.40 -6.01
CA THR A 85 -0.24 19.12 -5.43
C THR A 85 0.88 18.10 -5.44
N ILE A 86 1.20 17.56 -4.26
CA ILE A 86 2.18 16.48 -4.13
C ILE A 86 1.55 15.21 -4.68
N GLY A 87 1.85 14.88 -5.93
CA GLY A 87 1.44 13.63 -6.56
C GLY A 87 2.10 12.41 -5.93
N LEU A 88 1.61 11.21 -6.23
CA LEU A 88 2.15 9.97 -5.69
C LEU A 88 3.55 9.69 -6.21
N ALA A 89 4.40 9.20 -5.31
CA ALA A 89 5.72 8.68 -5.69
C ALA A 89 5.59 7.55 -6.71
N SER A 90 6.52 7.50 -7.67
CA SER A 90 6.56 6.50 -8.74
C SER A 90 6.53 5.06 -8.21
N LYS A 91 7.23 4.79 -7.09
CA LYS A 91 7.19 3.49 -6.41
C LYS A 91 5.80 3.12 -5.89
N THR A 92 5.02 4.09 -5.42
CA THR A 92 3.64 3.87 -4.98
C THR A 92 2.74 3.56 -6.16
N LEU A 93 2.92 4.29 -7.27
CA LEU A 93 2.18 4.05 -8.51
C LEU A 93 2.44 2.65 -9.09
N GLN A 94 3.70 2.19 -9.09
CA GLN A 94 4.06 0.82 -9.48
C GLN A 94 3.35 -0.23 -8.62
N ARG A 95 3.27 -0.02 -7.30
CA ARG A 95 2.54 -0.91 -6.38
C ARG A 95 1.05 -0.94 -6.68
N TYR A 96 0.45 0.20 -7.00
CA TYR A 96 -0.96 0.25 -7.38
C TYR A 96 -1.21 -0.54 -8.67
N LEU A 97 -0.39 -0.32 -9.71
CA LEU A 97 -0.50 -1.07 -10.96
C LEU A 97 -0.29 -2.57 -10.78
N SER A 98 0.58 -2.98 -9.86
CA SER A 98 0.75 -4.40 -9.50
C SER A 98 -0.54 -4.97 -8.88
N GLY A 99 -1.21 -4.22 -8.01
CA GLY A 99 -2.51 -4.61 -7.45
C GLY A 99 -3.63 -4.66 -8.50
N VAL A 100 -3.64 -3.73 -9.45
CA VAL A 100 -4.60 -3.73 -10.57
C VAL A 100 -4.38 -4.93 -11.49
N ARG A 101 -3.12 -5.27 -11.81
CA ARG A 101 -2.78 -6.48 -12.59
C ARG A 101 -3.22 -7.74 -11.86
N ALA A 102 -2.96 -7.83 -10.55
CA ALA A 102 -3.42 -8.94 -9.73
C ALA A 102 -4.95 -9.05 -9.70
N TRP A 103 -5.65 -7.92 -9.67
CA TRP A 103 -7.10 -7.86 -9.73
C TRP A 103 -7.67 -8.37 -11.07
N HIS A 104 -7.09 -7.97 -12.21
CA HIS A 104 -7.43 -8.57 -13.51
C HIS A 104 -7.23 -10.09 -13.50
N ALA A 105 -6.04 -10.55 -13.09
CA ALA A 105 -5.71 -11.97 -13.04
C ALA A 105 -6.64 -12.77 -12.12
N PHE A 106 -6.99 -12.21 -10.95
CA PHE A 106 -7.90 -12.82 -9.98
C PHE A 106 -9.31 -13.05 -10.56
N HIS A 107 -9.80 -12.13 -11.38
CA HIS A 107 -11.11 -12.24 -12.04
C HIS A 107 -11.06 -12.96 -13.40
N GLY A 108 -9.90 -13.48 -13.80
CA GLY A 108 -9.71 -14.18 -15.09
C GLY A 108 -9.70 -13.24 -16.30
N GLU A 109 -9.51 -11.94 -16.09
CA GLU A 109 -9.53 -10.92 -17.14
C GLU A 109 -8.11 -10.60 -17.62
N ARG A 110 -7.96 -10.25 -18.89
CA ARG A 110 -6.67 -9.85 -19.44
C ARG A 110 -6.34 -8.41 -19.03
N PHE A 111 -5.12 -8.19 -18.55
CA PHE A 111 -4.58 -6.84 -18.40
C PHE A 111 -4.22 -6.29 -19.78
N PRO A 112 -4.56 -5.03 -20.12
CA PRO A 112 -4.25 -4.46 -21.44
C PRO A 112 -2.72 -4.43 -21.63
N GLN A 113 -2.22 -5.32 -22.48
CA GLN A 113 -0.77 -5.48 -22.67
C GLN A 113 -0.18 -4.26 -23.38
N GLU A 114 -0.95 -3.69 -24.30
CA GLU A 114 -0.66 -2.47 -25.06
C GLU A 114 -0.42 -1.27 -24.14
N ALA A 115 -1.01 -1.27 -22.94
CA ALA A 115 -0.78 -0.21 -21.97
C ALA A 115 0.62 -0.26 -21.34
N THR A 116 1.29 -1.42 -21.31
CA THR A 116 2.43 -1.68 -20.42
C THR A 116 3.63 -0.80 -20.72
N GLU A 117 4.01 -0.66 -22.00
CA GLU A 117 5.17 0.14 -22.40
C GLU A 117 4.96 1.62 -22.05
N ARG A 118 3.79 2.16 -22.38
CA ARG A 118 3.44 3.55 -22.10
C ARG A 118 3.28 3.81 -20.60
N LEU A 119 2.73 2.86 -19.83
CA LEU A 119 2.71 2.93 -18.37
C LEU A 119 4.13 3.00 -17.79
N ASN A 120 5.07 2.21 -18.31
CA ASN A 120 6.47 2.26 -17.86
C ASN A 120 7.09 3.64 -18.14
N LEU A 121 6.85 4.22 -19.32
CA LEU A 121 7.31 5.57 -19.64
C LEU A 121 6.74 6.61 -18.67
N ILE A 122 5.44 6.56 -18.36
CA ILE A 122 4.80 7.45 -17.38
C ILE A 122 5.45 7.29 -16.00
N ILE A 123 5.64 6.05 -15.56
CA ILE A 123 6.28 5.74 -14.26
C ILE A 123 7.71 6.29 -14.19
N TRP A 124 8.49 6.18 -15.26
CA TRP A 124 9.85 6.73 -15.34
C TRP A 124 9.85 8.26 -15.35
N ALA A 125 8.92 8.89 -16.05
CA ALA A 125 8.73 10.34 -16.01
C ALA A 125 8.41 10.81 -14.58
N CYS A 126 7.48 10.14 -13.90
CA CYS A 126 7.19 10.40 -12.49
C CYS A 126 8.43 10.17 -11.62
N ALA A 127 9.22 9.11 -11.85
CA ALA A 127 10.43 8.85 -11.07
C ALA A 127 11.46 9.99 -11.21
N ARG A 128 11.62 10.52 -12.43
CA ARG A 128 12.48 11.69 -12.69
C ARG A 128 11.97 12.95 -12.01
N ALA A 129 10.65 13.16 -11.98
CA ALA A 129 10.03 14.26 -11.22
C ALA A 129 10.31 14.11 -9.72
N ASN A 130 10.04 12.92 -9.16
CA ASN A 130 10.32 12.62 -7.74
C ASN A 130 11.79 12.86 -7.35
N ALA A 131 12.75 12.66 -8.25
CA ALA A 131 14.17 12.86 -7.98
C ALA A 131 14.61 14.33 -8.00
N ARG A 132 13.88 15.20 -8.71
CA ARG A 132 14.21 16.64 -8.81
C ARG A 132 13.74 17.44 -7.60
N PHE A 133 12.66 17.01 -6.97
CA PHE A 133 12.23 17.61 -5.72
C PHE A 133 13.01 16.99 -4.56
N PRO A 134 13.63 17.80 -3.69
CA PRO A 134 14.39 17.25 -2.57
C PRO A 134 13.48 16.34 -1.75
N PRO A 135 13.99 15.24 -1.16
CA PRO A 135 13.23 14.43 -0.24
C PRO A 135 12.93 15.24 1.03
N GLN A 136 11.91 16.12 0.98
CA GLN A 136 11.51 16.96 2.12
C GLN A 136 11.07 16.14 3.34
N HIS A 137 10.91 14.82 3.16
CA HIS A 137 10.30 13.91 4.13
C HIS A 137 11.14 12.65 4.42
N LEU A 138 12.41 12.56 3.99
CA LEU A 138 13.25 11.49 4.54
C LEU A 138 13.33 11.71 6.05
N LYS A 139 12.66 10.83 6.81
CA LYS A 139 12.77 10.81 8.26
C LYS A 139 14.27 10.84 8.56
N LYS A 140 14.73 11.92 9.19
CA LYS A 140 16.15 12.04 9.57
C LYS A 140 16.49 10.80 10.39
N ALA A 141 17.72 10.32 10.23
CA ALA A 141 18.20 9.18 11.00
C ALA A 141 17.91 9.41 12.50
N VAL A 142 17.49 8.36 13.18
CA VAL A 142 17.40 8.40 14.64
C VAL A 142 18.84 8.47 15.15
N HIS A 143 19.15 9.44 16.00
CA HIS A 143 20.47 9.62 16.59
C HIS A 143 20.41 9.29 18.09
N ILE A 144 21.57 9.02 18.69
CA ILE A 144 21.71 8.73 20.12
C ILE A 144 21.03 9.80 20.99
N ARG A 145 21.12 11.09 20.63
CA ARG A 145 20.43 12.17 21.35
C ARG A 145 18.90 11.99 21.45
N HIS A 146 18.27 11.36 20.45
CA HIS A 146 16.84 11.06 20.51
C HIS A 146 16.55 9.94 21.52
N LEU A 147 17.45 8.96 21.64
CA LEU A 147 17.34 7.91 22.67
C LEU A 147 17.57 8.47 24.07
N VAL A 148 18.56 9.35 24.25
CA VAL A 148 18.80 10.04 25.52
C VAL A 148 17.56 10.83 25.93
N PHE A 149 16.99 11.59 25.00
CA PHE A 149 15.73 12.32 25.23
C PHE A 149 14.58 11.38 25.63
N LEU A 150 14.41 10.24 24.95
CA LEU A 150 13.39 9.26 25.30
C LEU A 150 13.62 8.65 26.69
N ALA A 151 14.88 8.35 27.04
CA ALA A 151 15.22 7.82 28.35
C ALA A 151 14.90 8.85 29.45
N GLU A 152 15.33 10.09 29.30
CA GLU A 152 15.04 11.17 30.25
C GLU A 152 13.53 11.42 30.41
N THR A 153 12.78 11.34 29.32
CA THR A 153 11.34 11.62 29.32
C THR A 153 10.51 10.46 29.89
N LEU A 154 10.91 9.21 29.63
CA LEU A 154 10.09 8.02 29.92
C LEU A 154 10.54 7.24 31.15
N HIS A 155 11.76 7.46 31.66
CA HIS A 155 12.31 6.71 32.79
C HIS A 155 11.51 6.85 34.09
N SER A 156 10.90 8.02 34.35
CA SER A 156 10.03 8.22 35.52
C SER A 156 8.54 7.97 35.23
N GLY A 157 8.22 7.37 34.08
CA GLY A 157 6.85 7.16 33.63
C GLY A 157 6.21 5.87 34.13
N THR A 158 5.08 5.53 33.52
CA THR A 158 4.31 4.30 33.79
C THR A 158 5.02 3.05 33.23
N ASN A 159 4.57 1.85 33.60
CA ASN A 159 5.06 0.60 33.00
C ASN A 159 4.96 0.58 31.46
N LYS A 160 4.00 1.32 30.89
CA LYS A 160 3.88 1.48 29.43
C LYS A 160 5.03 2.32 28.88
N ASP A 161 5.43 3.38 29.58
CA ASP A 161 6.51 4.27 29.16
C ASP A 161 7.85 3.54 29.19
N TRP A 162 8.07 2.72 30.22
CA TRP A 162 9.20 1.79 30.27
C TRP A 162 9.20 0.79 29.11
N ALA A 163 8.05 0.16 28.82
CA ALA A 163 7.94 -0.76 27.69
C ALA A 163 8.21 -0.09 26.33
N ILE A 164 7.80 1.18 26.17
CA ILE A 164 8.10 1.97 24.96
C ILE A 164 9.60 2.28 24.87
N LEU A 165 10.24 2.66 25.99
CA LEU A 165 11.67 2.92 26.06
C LEU A 165 12.48 1.67 25.73
N ASP A 166 12.17 0.53 26.35
CA ASP A 166 12.83 -0.75 26.09
C ASP A 166 12.69 -1.16 24.62
N CYS A 167 11.48 -1.03 24.06
CA CYS A 167 11.23 -1.31 22.65
C CYS A 167 12.05 -0.40 21.73
N ALA A 168 12.17 0.90 22.05
CA ALA A 168 12.98 1.84 21.28
C ALA A 168 14.47 1.52 21.34
N LEU A 169 14.99 1.15 22.52
CA LEU A 169 16.38 0.76 22.72
C LEU A 169 16.72 -0.53 21.95
N VAL A 170 15.89 -1.56 22.07
CA VAL A 170 16.08 -2.83 21.36
C VAL A 170 15.95 -2.64 19.85
N ALA A 171 14.99 -1.85 19.37
CA ALA A 171 14.85 -1.56 17.94
C ALA A 171 16.07 -0.84 17.39
N PHE A 172 16.60 0.15 18.13
CA PHE A 172 17.75 0.94 17.69
C PHE A 172 19.05 0.11 17.66
N TRP A 173 19.39 -0.56 18.76
CA TRP A 173 20.65 -1.30 18.88
C TRP A 173 20.61 -2.67 18.21
N GLY A 174 19.45 -3.33 18.23
CA GLY A 174 19.25 -4.61 17.54
C GLY A 174 18.97 -4.46 16.05
N MET A 175 18.85 -3.24 15.54
CA MET A 175 18.40 -2.95 14.16
C MET A 175 17.11 -3.69 13.79
N ALA A 176 16.27 -3.96 14.78
CA ALA A 176 15.08 -4.78 14.64
C ALA A 176 13.92 -3.94 14.11
N ARG A 177 13.10 -4.53 13.23
CA ARG A 177 11.87 -3.87 12.77
C ARG A 177 10.82 -3.96 13.86
N LEU A 178 9.96 -2.95 13.97
CA LEU A 178 8.90 -2.95 14.97
C LEU A 178 7.99 -4.19 14.90
N LYS A 179 7.75 -4.73 13.69
CA LYS A 179 6.96 -5.96 13.49
C LYS A 179 7.61 -7.23 14.07
N GLU A 180 8.92 -7.20 14.32
CA GLU A 180 9.68 -8.31 14.93
C GLU A 180 9.59 -8.21 16.46
N LEU A 181 9.49 -6.99 17.00
CA LEU A 181 9.44 -6.74 18.45
C LEU A 181 8.02 -6.69 19.02
N THR A 182 7.02 -6.42 18.18
CA THR A 182 5.63 -6.24 18.61
C THR A 182 4.72 -7.38 18.13
N ASN A 183 3.70 -7.70 18.91
CA ASN A 183 2.68 -8.68 18.58
C ASN A 183 1.29 -8.04 18.67
N ALA A 184 0.35 -8.51 17.84
CA ALA A 184 -1.04 -8.08 17.89
C ALA A 184 -1.77 -8.67 19.11
N ASN A 185 -1.27 -9.80 19.63
CA ASN A 185 -1.79 -10.39 20.85
C ASN A 185 -1.10 -9.78 22.08
N PRO A 186 -1.85 -9.55 23.17
CA PRO A 186 -1.29 -9.03 24.42
C PRO A 186 -0.28 -10.00 25.08
N PHE A 187 -0.29 -11.27 24.67
CA PHE A 187 0.61 -12.32 25.17
C PHE A 187 1.15 -13.17 24.00
N GLY A 188 2.40 -13.61 24.11
CA GLY A 188 3.05 -14.52 23.16
C GLY A 188 4.51 -14.16 22.89
N MET A 189 5.29 -15.10 22.35
CA MET A 189 6.65 -14.80 21.92
C MET A 189 6.65 -13.78 20.77
N PRO A 190 7.68 -12.90 20.69
CA PRO A 190 7.92 -12.09 19.51
C PRO A 190 8.00 -12.97 18.26
N ARG A 191 7.54 -12.46 17.11
CA ARG A 191 7.65 -13.22 15.86
C ARG A 191 9.14 -13.44 15.57
N ARG A 192 9.57 -14.69 15.40
CA ARG A 192 10.93 -14.99 14.92
C ARG A 192 11.10 -14.33 13.57
N ALA A 193 12.24 -13.68 13.36
CA ALA A 193 12.62 -13.17 12.05
C ALA A 193 12.93 -14.37 11.15
N ASP A 194 11.99 -14.69 10.27
CA ASP A 194 12.15 -15.54 9.09
C ASP A 194 12.80 -14.76 7.92
#